data_AF-W1XLC0-F1
#
_entry.id   AF-W1XLC0-F1
#
_cell.length_a   1.000
_cell.length_b   1.000
_cell.length_c   1.000
_cell.angle_alpha   90.00
_cell.angle_beta   90.00
_cell.angle_gamma   90.00
#
_symmetry.space_group_name_H-M   'P 1'
#
loop_
_entity.id
_entity.type
_entity.pdbx_description
1 polymer ?
#
loop_
_entity_poly.entity_id
_entity_poly.type
_entity_poly.pdbx_seq_one_letter_code
_entity_poly.pdbx_strand_id
1 'polypeptide(L)' 'NGLQGVLRGECYFTQKLASYLITHSGNYRYNSTESALLTHREKEILNKLRIGASNNEIARSLFISENTVKTHL' A
#
# COMPACT_ATOMS: atom_id res chain seq x y z
N ASN A 1 29.20 -19.16 -8.86
CA ASN A 1 27.90 -19.32 -9.57
C ASN A 1 26.71 -18.72 -8.84
N GLY A 2 26.65 -18.66 -7.50
CA GLY A 2 25.50 -18.03 -6.79
C GLY A 2 25.41 -16.50 -6.88
N LEU A 3 26.55 -15.78 -6.81
CA LEU A 3 26.57 -14.31 -6.87
C LEU A 3 26.07 -13.72 -8.19
N GLN A 4 26.32 -14.43 -9.31
CA GLN A 4 25.85 -14.02 -10.64
C GLN A 4 24.32 -14.16 -10.79
N GLY A 5 23.69 -15.08 -10.05
CA GLY A 5 22.24 -15.23 -10.04
C GLY A 5 21.55 -14.09 -9.28
N VAL A 6 22.09 -13.70 -8.11
CA VAL A 6 21.56 -12.56 -7.34
C VAL A 6 21.61 -11.26 -8.15
N LEU A 7 22.69 -11.03 -8.90
CA LEU A 7 22.82 -9.88 -9.81
C LEU A 7 21.81 -9.89 -10.98
N ARG A 8 21.27 -11.07 -11.33
CA ARG A 8 20.20 -11.24 -12.32
C ARG A 8 18.78 -11.14 -11.72
N GLY A 9 18.67 -10.82 -10.43
CA GLY A 9 17.40 -10.73 -9.72
C GLY A 9 16.86 -12.09 -9.24
N GLU A 10 17.67 -13.15 -9.30
CA GLU A 10 17.29 -14.45 -8.73
C GLU A 10 17.41 -14.39 -7.20
N CYS A 11 16.36 -14.80 -6.51
CA CYS A 11 16.37 -14.82 -5.05
C CYS A 11 16.87 -16.18 -4.53
N TYR A 12 17.97 -16.16 -3.78
CA TYR A 12 18.54 -17.35 -3.16
C TYR A 12 18.09 -17.43 -1.71
N PHE A 13 17.21 -18.38 -1.43
CA PHE A 13 16.73 -18.67 -0.09
C PHE A 13 17.37 -19.94 0.45
N THR A 14 17.52 -20.04 1.77
CA THR A 14 17.86 -21.32 2.39
C THR A 14 16.71 -22.30 2.16
N GLN A 15 17.02 -23.60 2.08
CA GLN A 15 16.00 -24.64 1.91
C GLN A 15 14.89 -24.55 2.97
N LYS A 16 15.26 -24.21 4.22
CA LYS A 16 14.31 -24.02 5.32
C LYS A 16 13.37 -22.84 5.08
N LEU A 17 13.88 -21.72 4.57
CA LEU A 17 13.08 -20.54 4.30
C LEU A 17 12.20 -20.73 3.06
N ALA A 18 12.70 -21.41 2.03
CA ALA A 18 11.89 -21.81 0.88
C ALA A 18 10.74 -22.75 1.29
N SER A 19 11.03 -23.78 2.09
CA SER A 19 9.99 -24.68 2.63
C SER A 19 8.99 -23.94 3.51
N TYR A 20 9.46 -23.05 4.38
CA TYR A 20 8.59 -22.20 5.19
C TYR A 20 7.66 -21.36 4.32
N LEU A 21 8.20 -20.68 3.31
CA LEU A 21 7.41 -19.89 2.37
C LEU A 21 6.41 -20.77 1.60
N ILE A 22 6.79 -21.94 1.09
CA ILE A 22 5.88 -22.83 0.37
C ILE A 22 4.76 -23.34 1.29
N THR A 23 5.06 -23.66 2.55
CA THR A 23 4.07 -24.13 3.53
C THR A 23 3.12 -23.01 3.96
N HIS A 24 3.58 -21.76 4.01
CA HIS A 24 2.80 -20.62 4.52
C HIS A 24 2.27 -19.69 3.41
N SER A 25 2.64 -19.90 2.15
CA SER A 25 2.25 -19.07 0.99
C SER A 25 0.81 -19.29 0.54
N GLY A 26 0.13 -20.33 1.03
CA GLY A 26 -1.29 -20.57 0.74
C GLY A 26 -2.21 -19.40 1.11
N ASN A 27 -1.76 -18.51 2.02
CA ASN A 27 -2.49 -17.31 2.43
C ASN A 27 -2.01 -16.03 1.74
N TYR A 28 -0.95 -16.08 0.93
CA TYR A 28 -0.49 -14.93 0.13
C TYR A 28 -1.18 -14.88 -1.23
N ARG A 29 -2.49 -15.17 -1.24
CA ARG A 29 -3.34 -14.65 -2.29
C ARG A 29 -3.44 -13.15 -2.02
N TYR A 30 -2.61 -12.39 -2.72
CA TYR A 30 -2.85 -10.98 -2.97
C TYR A 30 -4.34 -10.83 -3.25
N ASN A 31 -5.06 -10.24 -2.30
CA ASN A 31 -6.51 -10.12 -2.34
C ASN A 31 -6.86 -8.99 -3.34
N SER A 32 -6.47 -9.18 -4.61
CA SER A 32 -6.59 -8.20 -5.70
C SER A 32 -8.03 -7.80 -5.99
N THR A 33 -9.01 -8.50 -5.43
CA THR A 33 -10.43 -8.26 -5.70
C THR A 33 -11.15 -7.52 -4.57
N GLU A 34 -10.49 -7.29 -3.43
CA GLU A 34 -10.95 -6.34 -2.41
C GLU A 34 -9.94 -5.20 -2.27
N SER A 35 -9.46 -4.68 -3.40
CA SER A 35 -8.98 -3.31 -3.40
C SER A 35 -10.19 -2.45 -3.08
N ALA A 36 -10.41 -2.13 -1.81
CA ALA A 36 -11.46 -1.21 -1.38
C ALA A 36 -11.36 0.02 -2.28
N LEU A 37 -12.30 0.14 -3.22
CA LEU A 37 -12.28 1.21 -4.19
C LEU A 37 -12.59 2.48 -3.40
N LEU A 38 -11.54 3.21 -3.05
CA LEU A 38 -11.69 4.49 -2.38
C LEU A 38 -12.71 5.33 -3.14
N THR A 39 -13.60 5.96 -2.38
CA THR A 39 -14.54 6.93 -2.94
C THR A 39 -13.76 8.05 -3.62
N HIS A 40 -14.42 8.77 -4.52
CA HIS A 40 -13.77 9.92 -5.17
C HIS A 40 -13.20 10.89 -4.12
N ARG A 41 -13.93 11.10 -3.02
CA ARG A 41 -13.53 12.02 -1.96
C ARG A 41 -12.33 11.53 -1.16
N GLU A 42 -12.31 10.26 -0.79
CA GLU A 42 -11.14 9.64 -0.15
C GLU A 42 -9.90 9.74 -1.04
N LYS A 43 -10.03 9.56 -2.36
CA LYS A 43 -8.90 9.71 -3.31
C LYS A 43 -8.37 11.13 -3.33
N GLU A 44 -9.24 12.15 -3.35
CA GLU A 44 -8.83 13.55 -3.31
C GLU A 44 -8.05 13.88 -2.03
N ILE A 45 -8.56 13.43 -0.88
CA ILE A 45 -7.93 13.64 0.43
C ILE A 45 -6.59 12.92 0.50
N LEU A 46 -6.54 11.64 0.11
CA LEU A 46 -5.30 10.85 0.08
C LEU A 46 -4.23 11.49 -0.82
N ASN A 47 -4.63 12.05 -1.95
CA ASN A 47 -3.72 12.72 -2.87
C ASN A 47 -3.08 13.97 -2.25
N LYS A 48 -3.81 14.70 -1.40
CA LYS A 48 -3.29 15.84 -0.65
C LYS A 48 -2.44 15.41 0.54
N LEU A 49 -2.81 14.34 1.25
CA LEU A 49 -1.98 13.77 2.32
C LEU A 49 -0.64 13.28 1.78
N ARG A 50 -0.62 12.67 0.60
CA ARG A 50 0.59 12.20 -0.07
C ARG A 50 1.65 13.30 -0.24
N ILE A 51 1.25 14.56 -0.37
CA ILE A 51 2.17 15.70 -0.50
C ILE A 51 2.43 16.42 0.83
N GLY A 52 1.96 15.88 1.97
CA GLY A 52 2.20 16.41 3.31
C GLY A 52 1.23 17.51 3.76
N ALA A 53 0.08 17.69 3.08
CA ALA A 53 -0.90 18.68 3.52
C ALA A 53 -1.58 18.28 4.83
N SER A 54 -1.74 19.23 5.76
CA SER A 54 -2.51 19.07 6.99
C SER A 54 -4.01 19.05 6.73
N ASN A 55 -4.81 18.50 7.66
CA ASN A 55 -6.27 18.46 7.53
C ASN A 55 -6.90 19.84 7.28
N ASN A 56 -6.33 20.90 7.87
CA ASN A 56 -6.78 22.28 7.66
C ASN A 56 -6.50 22.79 6.23
N GLU A 57 -5.34 22.42 5.66
CA GLU A 57 -5.00 22.76 4.27
C GLU A 57 -5.84 21.98 3.27
N ILE A 58 -6.10 20.69 3.55
CA ILE A 58 -7.00 19.85 2.76
C ILE A 58 -8.42 20.42 2.77
N ALA A 59 -8.93 20.78 3.95
CA ALA A 59 -10.25 21.38 4.13
C ALA A 59 -10.42 22.65 3.30
N ARG A 60 -9.44 23.58 3.36
CA ARG A 60 -9.42 24.80 2.54
C ARG A 60 -9.37 24.48 1.05
N SER A 61 -8.51 23.55 0.64
CA SER A 61 -8.34 23.21 -0.78
C SER A 61 -9.57 22.53 -1.39
N LEU A 62 -10.36 21.84 -0.58
CA LEU A 62 -11.54 21.09 -1.03
C LEU A 62 -12.86 21.75 -0.61
N PHE A 63 -12.80 23.00 -0.10
CA PHE A 63 -13.93 23.82 0.35
C PHE A 63 -14.90 23.09 1.32
N ILE A 64 -14.34 22.36 2.29
CA ILE A 64 -15.09 21.65 3.34
C ILE A 64 -14.53 21.95 4.73
N SER A 65 -15.21 21.47 5.78
CA SER A 65 -14.69 21.57 7.14
C SER A 65 -13.57 20.55 7.42
N GLU A 66 -12.68 20.85 8.36
CA GLU A 66 -11.69 19.89 8.86
C GLU A 66 -12.37 18.62 9.40
N ASN A 67 -13.55 18.75 10.01
CA ASN A 67 -14.34 17.62 10.48
C ASN A 67 -14.79 16.71 9.34
N THR A 68 -15.21 17.31 8.21
CA THR A 68 -15.57 16.56 7.00
C THR A 68 -14.37 15.80 6.44
N VAL A 69 -13.16 16.38 6.48
CA VAL A 69 -11.94 15.66 6.09
C VAL A 69 -11.73 14.43 6.98
N LYS A 70 -11.86 14.59 8.31
CA LYS A 70 -11.74 13.49 9.27
C LYS A 70 -12.80 12.39 9.08
N THR A 71 -14.00 12.73 8.61
CA THR A 71 -15.05 11.76 8.31
C THR A 71 -14.72 10.88 7.09
N HIS A 72 -13.90 11.38 6.17
CA HIS A 72 -13.49 10.67 4.96
C HIS A 72 -12.08 10.05 5.07
N LEU A 73 -11.46 10.10 6.25
CA LEU A 73 -10.21 9.41 6.59
C LEU A 73 -10.52 8.19 7.45
#